data_AF-A0A7S3KJD1-F1
#
_entry.id   AF-A0A7S3KJD1-F1
#
_cell.length_a   1.000
_cell.length_b   1.000
_cell.length_c   1.000
_cell.angle_alpha   90.00
_cell.angle_beta   90.00
_cell.angle_gamma   90.00
#
_symmetry.space_group_name_H-M   'P 1'
#
loop_
_entity.id
_entity.type
_entity.pdbx_description
1 polymer ?
#
loop_
_entity_poly.entity_id
_entity_poly.type
_entity_poly.pdbx_seq_one_letter_code
_entity_poly.pdbx_strand_id
1 'polypeptide(L)'
;ILMDRRADLITPFCIQQTYEGMLDEHFGINATMLRTKSSIIRGSDEEEKKAASEGSLPKFEVMTLKSDHDLILDEIRDLHFVALESKFSQRVIDIDRIIKEKDNPKNVDDLEKYIEKLKNMKIVKVKDKLTFHI
;
A
#
# COMPACT_ATOMS: atom_id res chain seq x y z
N ILE A 1 27.04 -5.35 17.22
CA ILE A 1 27.06 -6.82 17.02
C ILE A 1 27.41 -7.06 15.56
N LEU A 2 28.42 -7.87 15.25
CA LEU A 2 28.73 -8.31 13.88
C LEU A 2 28.34 -9.79 13.77
N MET A 3 27.56 -10.14 12.75
CA MET A 3 27.14 -11.53 12.49
C MET A 3 27.51 -11.92 11.07
N ASP A 4 28.18 -13.07 10.93
CA ASP A 4 28.44 -13.69 9.63
C ASP A 4 27.20 -14.52 9.22
N ARG A 5 26.77 -14.40 7.96
CA ARG A 5 25.67 -15.21 7.42
C ARG A 5 25.92 -16.71 7.55
N ARG A 6 27.18 -17.15 7.57
CA ARG A 6 27.55 -18.56 7.76
C ARG A 6 27.13 -19.12 9.12
N ALA A 7 26.84 -18.26 10.09
CA ALA A 7 26.29 -18.68 11.38
C ALA A 7 24.83 -19.16 11.27
N ASP A 8 24.08 -18.72 10.25
CA ASP A 8 22.71 -19.13 9.98
C ASP A 8 22.43 -19.20 8.47
N LEU A 9 22.62 -20.40 7.94
CA LEU A 9 22.34 -20.72 6.56
C LEU A 9 20.90 -21.16 6.32
N ILE A 10 20.09 -21.36 7.37
CA ILE A 10 18.74 -21.94 7.23
C ILE A 10 17.72 -20.84 6.97
N THR A 11 17.71 -19.79 7.77
CA THR A 11 16.71 -18.71 7.70
C THR A 11 16.53 -18.10 6.29
N PRO A 12 17.60 -17.87 5.48
CA PRO A 12 17.43 -17.36 4.11
C PRO A 12 16.64 -18.27 3.16
N PHE A 13 16.49 -19.56 3.46
CA PHE A 13 15.70 -20.50 2.66
C PHE A 13 14.29 -20.71 3.19
N CYS A 14 13.95 -20.13 4.34
CA CYS A 14 12.59 -20.11 4.85
C CYS A 14 11.78 -19.05 4.11
N ILE A 15 10.54 -19.38 3.73
CA ILE A 15 9.63 -18.39 3.15
C ILE A 15 9.30 -17.36 4.21
N GLN A 16 9.63 -16.11 3.95
CA GLN A 16 9.29 -14.99 4.83
C GLN A 16 7.77 -14.83 4.94
N GLN A 17 7.25 -14.55 6.13
CA GLN A 17 5.80 -14.46 6.37
C GLN A 17 5.32 -13.06 6.78
N THR A 18 6.21 -12.08 6.82
CA THR A 18 5.84 -10.67 7.01
C THR A 18 5.36 -10.07 5.69
N TYR A 19 4.63 -8.96 5.73
CA TYR A 19 4.18 -8.28 4.51
C TYR A 19 5.34 -7.92 3.58
N GLU A 20 6.36 -7.23 4.09
CA GLU A 20 7.51 -6.82 3.28
C GLU A 20 8.33 -8.02 2.80
N GLY A 21 8.50 -9.03 3.67
CA GLY A 21 9.17 -10.28 3.29
C GLY A 21 8.46 -10.98 2.15
N MET A 22 7.13 -11.13 2.22
CA MET A 22 6.33 -11.72 1.14
C MET A 22 6.41 -10.92 -0.16
N LEU A 23 6.47 -9.58 -0.09
CA LEU A 23 6.69 -8.74 -1.27
C LEU A 23 8.06 -9.01 -1.91
N ASP A 24 9.12 -9.15 -1.09
CA ASP A 24 10.46 -9.47 -1.56
C ASP A 24 10.52 -10.86 -2.22
N GLU A 25 9.89 -11.87 -1.62
CA GLU A 25 9.84 -13.24 -2.17
C GLU A 25 9.16 -13.30 -3.55
N HIS A 26 8.08 -12.54 -3.77
CA HIS A 26 7.27 -12.66 -4.99
C HIS A 26 7.64 -11.66 -6.09
N PHE A 27 8.10 -10.47 -5.71
CA PHE A 27 8.33 -9.37 -6.66
C PHE A 27 9.77 -8.87 -6.65
N GLY A 28 10.52 -9.11 -5.57
CA GLY A 28 11.89 -8.64 -5.39
C GLY A 28 11.97 -7.14 -5.09
N ILE A 29 12.54 -6.80 -3.93
CA ILE A 29 12.75 -5.41 -3.53
C ILE A 29 14.20 -5.04 -3.80
N ASN A 30 14.40 -3.96 -4.56
CA ASN A 30 15.73 -3.42 -4.82
C ASN A 30 15.78 -1.93 -4.47
N ALA A 31 16.72 -1.55 -3.60
CA ALA A 31 16.93 -0.16 -3.19
C ALA A 31 15.62 0.51 -2.73
N THR A 32 14.84 -0.17 -1.87
CA THR A 32 13.53 0.29 -1.37
C THR A 32 12.46 0.47 -2.44
N MET A 33 12.62 -0.17 -3.60
CA MET A 33 11.67 -0.09 -4.71
C MET A 33 11.24 -1.47 -5.17
N LEU A 34 9.96 -1.55 -5.53
CA LEU A 34 9.33 -2.71 -6.12
C LEU A 34 8.78 -2.34 -7.49
N ARG A 35 9.03 -3.16 -8.53
CA ARG A 35 8.45 -2.96 -9.86
C ARG A 35 7.44 -4.05 -10.15
N THR A 36 6.19 -3.67 -10.39
CA THR A 36 5.12 -4.61 -10.70
C THR A 36 4.25 -4.12 -11.84
N LYS A 37 3.40 -4.98 -12.38
CA LYS A 37 2.46 -4.61 -13.45
C LYS A 37 1.38 -3.68 -12.90
N SER A 38 0.96 -2.70 -13.70
CA SER A 38 -0.13 -1.79 -13.34
C SER A 38 -1.45 -2.52 -13.06
N SER A 39 -1.71 -3.66 -13.70
CA SER A 39 -2.92 -4.46 -13.47
C SER A 39 -3.04 -4.98 -12.04
N ILE A 40 -1.93 -5.39 -11.43
CA ILE A 40 -1.89 -5.90 -10.06
C ILE A 40 -2.30 -4.82 -9.05
N ILE A 41 -1.95 -3.56 -9.32
CA ILE A 41 -2.23 -2.42 -8.44
C ILE A 41 -3.62 -1.84 -8.67
N ARG A 42 -4.03 -1.70 -9.94
CA ARG A 42 -5.23 -0.93 -10.32
C ARG A 42 -6.41 -1.79 -10.75
N GLY A 43 -6.22 -3.10 -10.86
CA GLY A 43 -7.29 -4.06 -11.18
C GLY A 43 -7.83 -4.00 -12.62
N SER A 44 -7.09 -3.43 -13.58
CA SER A 44 -7.56 -3.29 -14.97
C SER A 44 -7.04 -4.39 -15.92
N ASP A 45 -7.44 -5.64 -15.68
CA ASP A 45 -7.15 -6.77 -16.59
C ASP A 45 -7.67 -6.52 -18.01
N GLU A 46 -8.75 -5.76 -18.16
CA GLU A 46 -9.31 -5.40 -19.47
C GLU A 46 -8.40 -4.45 -20.26
N GLU A 47 -7.71 -3.53 -19.59
CA GLU A 47 -6.76 -2.61 -20.23
C GLU A 47 -5.50 -3.35 -20.67
N GLU A 48 -5.01 -4.31 -19.88
CA GLU A 48 -3.89 -5.17 -20.30
C GLU A 48 -4.26 -6.09 -21.46
N LYS A 49 -5.48 -6.64 -21.50
CA LYS A 49 -5.97 -7.44 -22.63
C LYS A 49 -6.08 -6.62 -23.92
N LYS A 50 -6.56 -5.37 -23.82
CA LYS A 50 -6.60 -4.44 -24.96
C LYS A 50 -5.20 -4.06 -25.43
N ALA A 51 -4.30 -3.69 -24.51
CA ALA A 51 -2.91 -3.38 -24.81
C ALA A 51 -2.19 -4.55 -25.49
N ALA A 52 -2.42 -5.78 -25.03
CA ALA A 52 -1.87 -6.99 -25.66
C ALA A 52 -2.43 -7.24 -27.07
N SER A 53 -3.73 -6.95 -27.30
CA SER A 53 -4.34 -7.06 -28.63
C SER A 53 -3.87 -5.98 -29.61
N GLU A 54 -3.46 -4.81 -29.10
CA GLU A 54 -2.93 -3.69 -29.88
C GLU A 54 -1.39 -3.72 -30.04
N GLY A 55 -0.72 -4.76 -29.52
CA GLY A 55 0.75 -4.90 -29.59
C GLY A 55 1.53 -3.93 -28.70
N SER A 56 0.87 -3.33 -27.70
CA SER A 56 1.49 -2.42 -26.74
C SER A 56 2.20 -3.18 -25.62
N LEU A 57 3.31 -2.61 -25.14
CA LEU A 57 4.09 -3.17 -24.03
C LEU A 57 3.29 -3.09 -22.71
N PRO A 58 3.38 -4.11 -21.83
CA PRO A 58 2.73 -4.06 -20.52
C PRO A 58 3.26 -2.89 -19.69
N LYS A 59 2.34 -2.17 -19.03
CA LYS A 59 2.66 -1.01 -18.21
C LYS A 59 3.12 -1.49 -16.84
N PHE A 60 4.30 -1.01 -16.42
CA PHE A 60 4.84 -1.28 -15.10
C PHE A 60 4.76 -0.03 -14.22
N GLU A 61 4.44 -0.23 -12.96
CA GLU A 61 4.49 0.78 -11.91
C GLU A 61 5.61 0.46 -10.91
N VAL A 62 6.24 1.51 -10.40
CA VAL A 62 7.28 1.40 -9.37
C VAL A 62 6.68 1.90 -8.07
N MET A 63 6.69 1.04 -7.06
CA MET A 63 6.31 1.36 -5.69
C MET A 63 7.57 1.61 -4.86
N THR A 64 7.62 2.76 -4.21
CA THR A 64 8.66 3.08 -3.22
C THR A 64 8.21 2.62 -1.84
N LEU A 65 8.98 1.72 -1.24
CA LEU A 65 8.73 1.11 0.07
C LEU A 65 9.54 1.84 1.15
N LYS A 66 9.05 3.01 1.57
CA LYS A 66 9.65 3.79 2.67
C LYS A 66 8.60 4.28 3.65
N SER A 67 8.83 4.01 4.93
CA SER A 67 7.94 4.40 6.04
C SER A 67 7.75 5.91 6.20
N ASP A 68 8.75 6.72 5.84
CA ASP A 68 8.72 8.19 5.97
C ASP A 68 7.69 8.87 5.05
N HIS A 69 7.28 8.20 3.99
CA HIS A 69 6.33 8.68 3.00
C HIS A 69 5.05 7.87 2.92
N ASP A 70 4.98 6.76 3.68
CA ASP A 70 3.87 5.82 3.65
C ASP A 70 3.58 5.26 5.05
N LEU A 71 2.64 5.91 5.75
CA LEU A 71 2.22 5.51 7.09
C LEU A 71 1.51 4.14 7.10
N ILE A 72 0.88 3.75 5.99
CA ILE A 72 0.20 2.45 5.91
C ILE A 72 1.28 1.37 5.89
N LEU A 73 2.29 1.53 5.04
CA LEU A 73 3.42 0.62 4.97
C LEU A 73 4.13 0.46 6.32
N ASP A 74 4.39 1.56 7.03
CA ASP A 74 5.04 1.53 8.34
C ASP A 74 4.31 0.67 9.36
N GLU A 75 2.98 0.70 9.33
CA GLU A 75 2.15 -0.09 10.25
C GLU A 75 2.06 -1.58 9.91
N ILE A 76 2.23 -1.93 8.63
CA ILE A 76 1.96 -3.30 8.15
C ILE A 76 3.21 -4.08 7.75
N ARG A 77 4.34 -3.42 7.47
CA ARG A 77 5.55 -4.04 6.88
C ARG A 77 6.04 -5.27 7.62
N ASP A 78 6.04 -5.20 8.95
CA ASP A 78 6.57 -6.25 9.85
C ASP A 78 5.48 -7.18 10.37
N LEU A 79 4.21 -6.96 9.99
CA LEU A 79 3.12 -7.83 10.40
C LEU A 79 3.12 -9.12 9.60
N HIS A 80 2.77 -10.22 10.27
CA HIS A 80 2.47 -11.48 9.63
C HIS A 80 1.32 -11.30 8.62
N PHE A 81 1.42 -11.91 7.44
CA PHE A 81 0.46 -11.73 6.34
C PHE A 81 -1.02 -11.89 6.75
N VAL A 82 -1.30 -12.87 7.62
CA VAL A 82 -2.65 -13.12 8.17
C VAL A 82 -3.24 -11.93 8.95
N ALA A 83 -2.41 -11.09 9.57
CA ALA A 83 -2.89 -9.94 10.34
C ALA A 83 -3.33 -8.76 9.44
N LEU A 84 -2.93 -8.74 8.17
CA LEU A 84 -3.09 -7.61 7.27
C LEU A 84 -4.56 -7.31 6.93
N GLU A 85 -5.37 -8.33 6.70
CA GLU A 85 -6.78 -8.19 6.34
C GLU A 85 -7.55 -7.32 7.34
N SER A 86 -7.36 -7.61 8.63
CA SER A 86 -8.00 -6.86 9.72
C SER A 86 -7.55 -5.39 9.74
N LYS A 87 -6.28 -5.12 9.43
CA LYS A 87 -5.72 -3.76 9.40
C LYS A 87 -6.25 -2.98 8.20
N PHE A 88 -6.25 -3.58 7.01
CA PHE A 88 -6.81 -2.94 5.82
C PHE A 88 -8.30 -2.64 5.98
N SER A 89 -9.07 -3.60 6.51
CA SER A 89 -10.50 -3.42 6.77
C SER A 89 -10.77 -2.25 7.72
N GLN A 90 -10.02 -2.16 8.82
CA GLN A 90 -10.13 -1.02 9.75
C GLN A 90 -9.81 0.31 9.06
N ARG A 91 -8.76 0.37 8.24
CA ARG A 91 -8.38 1.57 7.49
C ARG A 91 -9.43 2.00 6.48
N VAL A 92 -10.04 1.05 5.76
CA VAL A 92 -11.16 1.33 4.84
C VAL A 92 -12.34 1.92 5.60
N ILE A 93 -12.73 1.32 6.73
CA ILE A 93 -13.83 1.81 7.58
C ILE A 93 -13.54 3.21 8.11
N ASP A 94 -12.31 3.47 8.57
CA ASP A 94 -11.91 4.79 9.07
C ASP A 94 -11.98 5.87 7.98
N ILE A 95 -11.52 5.56 6.76
CA ILE A 95 -11.60 6.47 5.61
C ILE A 95 -13.06 6.72 5.24
N ASP A 96 -13.89 5.68 5.16
CA ASP A 96 -15.32 5.81 4.84
C ASP A 96 -16.07 6.66 5.87
N ARG A 97 -15.76 6.48 7.17
CA ARG A 97 -16.30 7.32 8.25
C ARG A 97 -15.95 8.79 8.04
N ILE A 98 -14.67 9.10 7.74
CA ILE A 98 -14.23 10.48 7.52
C ILE A 98 -14.89 11.08 6.27
N ILE A 99 -15.07 10.31 5.20
CA ILE A 99 -15.75 10.78 3.99
C ILE A 99 -17.22 11.09 4.27
N LYS A 100 -17.91 10.26 5.06
CA LYS A 100 -19.30 10.48 5.47
C LYS A 100 -19.49 11.69 6.40
N GLU A 101 -18.47 12.05 7.19
CA GLU A 101 -18.50 13.29 8.00
C GLU A 101 -18.67 14.56 7.15
N LYS A 102 -18.39 14.51 5.84
CA LYS A 102 -18.66 15.61 4.90
C LYS A 102 -20.10 16.12 4.93
N ASP A 103 -21.06 15.25 5.18
CA ASP A 103 -22.49 15.57 5.08
C ASP A 103 -23.07 16.11 6.41
N ASN A 104 -22.27 16.17 7.48
CA ASN A 104 -22.68 16.66 8.80
C ASN A 104 -22.63 18.18 9.06
N PRO A 105 -21.76 19.01 8.43
CA PRO A 105 -21.61 20.41 8.82
C PRO A 105 -22.88 21.20 8.45
N LYS A 106 -23.49 21.82 9.46
CA LYS A 106 -24.72 22.63 9.31
C LYS A 106 -24.43 24.12 9.14
N ASN A 107 -23.23 24.56 9.50
CA ASN A 107 -22.79 25.95 9.45
C ASN A 107 -21.42 26.06 8.74
N VAL A 108 -21.10 27.26 8.26
CA VAL A 108 -19.85 27.57 7.53
C VAL A 108 -18.61 27.29 8.38
N ASP A 109 -18.65 27.62 9.68
CA ASP A 109 -17.53 27.36 10.61
C ASP A 109 -17.21 25.86 10.76
N ASP A 110 -18.22 25.00 10.74
CA ASP A 110 -18.05 23.54 10.83
C ASP A 110 -17.48 22.98 9.53
N LEU A 111 -17.85 23.57 8.40
CA LEU A 111 -17.32 23.21 7.09
C LEU A 111 -15.83 23.58 6.96
N GLU A 112 -15.42 24.75 7.47
CA GLU A 112 -14.01 25.16 7.50
C GLU A 112 -13.15 24.20 8.33
N LYS A 113 -13.59 23.83 9.54
CA LYS A 113 -12.92 22.83 10.40
C LYS A 113 -12.80 21.47 9.71
N TYR A 114 -13.83 21.04 9.00
CA TYR A 114 -13.81 19.79 8.25
C TYR A 114 -12.81 19.84 7.09
N ILE A 115 -12.79 20.92 6.30
CA ILE A 115 -11.83 21.11 5.21
C ILE A 115 -10.39 21.15 5.74
N GLU A 116 -10.15 21.79 6.87
CA GLU A 116 -8.84 21.82 7.52
C GLU A 116 -8.40 20.41 7.95
N LYS A 117 -9.29 19.64 8.58
CA LYS A 117 -9.05 18.23 8.94
C LYS A 117 -8.73 17.38 7.71
N LEU A 118 -9.49 17.53 6.61
CA LEU A 118 -9.24 16.83 5.34
C LEU A 118 -7.87 17.16 4.75
N LYS A 119 -7.50 18.45 4.73
CA LYS A 119 -6.21 18.94 4.23
C LYS A 119 -5.05 18.37 5.04
N ASN A 120 -5.20 18.35 6.37
CA ASN A 120 -4.17 17.83 7.28
C ASN A 120 -3.99 16.32 7.13
N MET A 121 -5.08 15.57 6.95
CA MET A 121 -5.03 14.11 6.78
C MET A 121 -4.58 13.65 5.38
N LYS A 122 -4.57 14.55 4.37
CA LYS A 122 -4.21 14.22 2.96
C LYS A 122 -4.91 12.95 2.46
N ILE A 123 -6.21 12.81 2.73
CA ILE A 123 -6.98 11.56 2.55
C ILE A 123 -6.89 10.98 1.15
N VAL A 124 -6.80 11.83 0.11
CA VAL A 124 -6.60 11.36 -1.27
C VAL A 124 -5.32 10.52 -1.37
N LYS A 125 -4.20 11.01 -0.81
CA LYS A 125 -2.93 10.28 -0.81
C LYS A 125 -3.01 9.00 0.01
N VAL A 126 -3.66 9.05 1.18
CA VAL A 126 -3.85 7.86 2.03
C VAL A 126 -4.68 6.79 1.33
N LYS A 127 -5.77 7.20 0.65
CA LYS A 127 -6.62 6.30 -0.14
C LYS A 127 -5.86 5.69 -1.31
N ASP A 128 -5.08 6.50 -2.04
CA ASP A 128 -4.26 6.02 -3.14
C ASP A 128 -3.25 4.98 -2.62
N LYS A 129 -2.52 5.29 -1.53
CA LYS A 129 -1.59 4.35 -0.90
C LYS A 129 -2.25 3.09 -0.39
N LEU A 130 -3.45 3.19 0.20
CA LEU A 130 -4.21 2.02 0.64
C LEU A 130 -4.57 1.12 -0.55
N THR A 131 -4.95 1.72 -1.68
CA THR A 131 -5.25 0.98 -2.93
C THR A 131 -4.02 0.26 -3.47
N PHE A 132 -2.83 0.85 -3.31
CA PHE A 132 -1.58 0.19 -3.69
C PHE A 132 -1.26 -1.07 -2.84
N HIS A 133 -1.76 -1.15 -1.61
CA HIS A 133 -1.43 -2.23 -0.67
C HIS A 133 -2.49 -3.34 -0.57
N ILE A 134 -3.73 -3.08 -1.01
CA ILE A 134 -4.86 -4.02 -1.08
C ILE A 134 -4.88 -4.68 -2.45
#